data_AF-A0A7W6PX69-F1
#
_entry.id   AF-A0A7W6PX69-F1
#
_cell.length_a   1.000
_cell.length_b   1.000
_cell.length_c   1.000
_cell.angle_alpha   90.00
_cell.angle_beta   90.00
_cell.angle_gamma   90.00
#
_symmetry.space_group_name_H-M   'P 1'
#
loop_
_entity.id
_entity.type
_entity.pdbx_description
1 polymer ?
#
loop_
_entity_poly.entity_id
_entity_poly.type
_entity_poly.pdbx_seq_one_letter_code
_entity_poly.pdbx_strand_id
1 'polypeptide(L)' 'MPLTAVALALATGACTSEPRGKDHFERHPDELAAVLKACADGTHNVPQECANAADVDILRKARGSLGQ' A
#
# COMPACT_ATOMS: atom_id res chain seq x y z
N MET A 1 -43.34 29.27 3.12
CA MET A 1 -41.89 29.50 3.33
C MET A 1 -41.23 28.12 3.34
N PRO A 2 -40.20 27.90 2.51
CA PRO A 2 -39.87 26.57 1.98
C PRO A 2 -39.13 25.67 2.97
N LEU A 3 -39.31 24.37 2.75
CA LEU A 3 -38.73 23.24 3.47
C LEU A 3 -37.22 23.40 3.67
N THR A 4 -36.78 23.42 4.93
CA THR A 4 -35.37 23.31 5.32
C THR A 4 -34.94 21.86 5.13
N ALA A 5 -34.33 21.56 3.99
CA ALA A 5 -33.72 20.28 3.71
C ALA A 5 -32.55 20.02 4.68
N VAL A 6 -32.62 18.89 5.37
CA VAL A 6 -31.61 18.34 6.27
C VAL A 6 -30.35 18.04 5.46
N ALA A 7 -29.28 18.83 5.65
CA ALA A 7 -27.95 18.49 5.16
C ALA A 7 -27.22 17.67 6.24
N LEU A 8 -27.53 16.37 6.29
CA LEU A 8 -26.73 15.41 7.06
C LEU A 8 -25.43 15.21 6.29
N ALA A 9 -24.43 16.04 6.59
CA ALA A 9 -23.07 15.89 6.09
C ALA A 9 -22.49 14.58 6.65
N LEU A 10 -22.63 13.51 5.86
CA LEU A 10 -21.90 12.26 6.02
C LEU A 10 -20.42 12.59 5.86
N ALA A 11 -19.77 12.96 6.96
CA ALA A 11 -18.33 12.85 7.10
C ALA A 11 -17.99 11.36 7.06
N THR A 12 -17.97 10.79 5.86
CA THR A 12 -17.30 9.53 5.59
C THR A 12 -15.83 9.78 5.90
N GLY A 13 -15.45 9.47 7.14
CA GLY A 13 -14.05 9.44 7.54
C GLY A 13 -13.31 8.66 6.47
N ALA A 14 -12.35 9.32 5.82
CA ALA A 14 -11.38 8.61 5.02
C ALA A 14 -10.71 7.63 6.00
N CYS A 15 -11.11 6.36 5.95
CA CYS A 15 -10.30 5.28 6.47
C CYS A 15 -9.04 5.26 5.60
N THR A 16 -8.11 6.17 5.86
CA THR A 16 -6.73 6.03 5.41
C THR A 16 -6.18 4.85 6.18
N SER A 17 -6.38 3.66 5.62
CA SER A 17 -5.68 2.46 6.06
C SER A 17 -4.20 2.80 6.04
N GLU A 18 -3.52 2.56 7.15
CA GLU A 18 -2.11 2.88 7.27
C GLU A 18 -1.33 2.16 6.16
N PRO A 19 -0.37 2.82 5.48
CA PRO A 19 0.42 2.20 4.43
C PRO A 19 1.04 0.88 4.92
N ARG A 20 0.92 -0.20 4.14
CA ARG A 20 1.51 -1.49 4.53
C ARG A 20 3.03 -1.35 4.70
N GLY A 21 3.50 -1.87 5.83
CA GLY A 21 4.91 -1.86 6.21
C GLY A 21 5.73 -2.99 5.59
N LYS A 22 7.05 -2.96 5.79
CA LYS A 22 8.00 -3.98 5.32
C LYS A 22 7.65 -5.37 5.87
N ASP A 23 7.35 -5.44 7.17
CA ASP A 23 6.86 -6.64 7.87
C ASP A 23 5.67 -7.32 7.19
N HIS A 24 4.73 -6.52 6.65
CA HIS A 24 3.58 -7.05 5.91
C HIS A 24 4.05 -7.75 4.64
N PHE A 25 4.87 -7.06 3.84
CA PHE A 25 5.38 -7.61 2.58
C PHE A 25 6.31 -8.81 2.77
N GLU A 26 7.02 -8.91 3.89
CA GLU A 26 7.81 -10.11 4.22
C GLU A 26 6.94 -11.34 4.46
N ARG A 27 5.77 -11.16 5.09
CA ARG A 27 4.79 -12.23 5.36
C ARG A 27 3.87 -12.52 4.18
N HIS A 28 3.68 -11.54 3.28
CA HIS A 28 2.75 -11.60 2.15
C HIS A 28 3.49 -11.39 0.82
N PRO A 29 4.22 -12.42 0.33
CA PRO A 29 5.05 -12.28 -0.87
C PRO A 29 4.27 -12.06 -2.17
N ASP A 30 3.04 -12.57 -2.24
CA ASP A 30 2.17 -12.37 -3.41
C ASP A 30 1.70 -10.91 -3.49
N GLU A 31 1.38 -10.30 -2.35
CA GLU A 31 1.05 -8.88 -2.28
C GLU A 31 2.25 -7.99 -2.57
N LEU A 32 3.44 -8.37 -2.10
CA LEU A 32 4.69 -7.69 -2.44
C LEU A 32 4.89 -7.61 -3.97
N ALA A 33 4.76 -8.73 -4.68
CA ALA A 33 4.90 -8.76 -6.14
C ALA A 33 3.84 -7.91 -6.85
N ALA A 34 2.59 -7.97 -6.38
CA ALA A 34 1.49 -7.19 -6.92
C ALA A 34 1.70 -5.68 -6.72
N VAL A 35 2.14 -5.26 -5.53
CA VAL A 35 2.42 -3.85 -5.21
C VAL A 35 3.61 -3.35 -6.01
N LEU A 36 4.70 -4.11 -6.13
CA LEU A 36 5.86 -3.72 -6.95
C LEU A 36 5.47 -3.49 -8.42
N LYS A 37 4.67 -4.39 -8.99
CA LYS A 37 4.15 -4.23 -10.35
C LYS A 37 3.30 -2.96 -10.46
N ALA A 38 2.35 -2.78 -9.55
CA ALA A 38 1.46 -1.62 -9.58
C ALA A 38 2.21 -0.30 -9.35
N CYS A 39 3.30 -0.30 -8.57
CA CYS A 39 4.21 0.84 -8.41
C CYS A 39 4.97 1.16 -9.70
N ALA A 40 5.49 0.13 -10.39
CA ALA A 40 6.19 0.29 -11.66
C ALA A 40 5.27 0.79 -12.78
N ASP A 41 4.02 0.31 -12.79
CA ASP A 41 2.99 0.68 -13.77
C ASP A 41 2.29 2.02 -13.42
N GLY A 42 2.65 2.65 -12.30
CA GLY A 42 2.07 3.93 -11.84
C GLY A 42 0.63 3.84 -11.35
N THR A 43 0.08 2.63 -11.20
CA THR A 43 -1.29 2.40 -10.71
C THR A 43 -1.38 2.36 -9.19
N HIS A 44 -0.24 2.22 -8.49
CA HIS A 44 -0.16 2.31 -7.04
C HIS A 44 0.43 3.65 -6.60
N ASN A 45 -0.43 4.50 -6.02
CA ASN A 45 -0.11 5.89 -5.69
C ASN A 45 0.22 6.10 -4.20
N VAL A 46 0.72 5.06 -3.52
CA VAL A 46 1.16 5.16 -2.12
C VAL A 46 2.69 5.03 -2.07
N PRO A 47 3.43 6.17 -2.08
CA PRO A 47 4.89 6.15 -2.22
C PRO A 47 5.59 5.34 -1.13
N GLN A 48 5.05 5.38 0.10
CA GLN A 48 5.58 4.65 1.24
C GLN A 48 5.46 3.13 1.05
N GLU A 49 4.36 2.63 0.49
CA GLU A 49 4.20 1.20 0.20
C GLU A 49 5.13 0.75 -0.91
N CYS A 50 5.30 1.57 -1.96
CA CYS A 50 6.28 1.30 -3.02
C CYS A 50 7.71 1.21 -2.48
N ALA A 51 8.10 2.13 -1.59
CA ALA A 51 9.42 2.12 -0.97
C ALA A 51 9.61 0.89 -0.06
N ASN A 52 8.61 0.57 0.76
CA ASN A 52 8.64 -0.61 1.63
C ASN A 52 8.73 -1.92 0.83
N ALA A 53 7.93 -2.03 -0.23
CA ALA A 53 7.93 -3.18 -1.13
C ALA A 53 9.30 -3.34 -1.83
N ALA A 54 9.86 -2.25 -2.36
CA ALA A 54 11.16 -2.27 -3.02
C ALA A 54 12.28 -2.72 -2.07
N ASP A 55 12.29 -2.24 -0.83
CA ASP A 55 13.29 -2.64 0.16
C ASP A 55 13.22 -4.14 0.48
N VAL A 56 12.02 -4.68 0.69
CA VAL A 56 11.84 -6.11 0.95
C VAL A 56 12.29 -6.98 -0.23
N ASP A 57 12.03 -6.54 -1.48
CA ASP A 57 12.52 -7.23 -2.68
C ASP A 57 14.06 -7.27 -2.75
N ILE A 58 14.72 -6.14 -2.44
CA ILE A 58 16.19 -6.07 -2.38
C ILE A 58 16.73 -7.02 -1.31
N LEU A 59 16.15 -7.02 -0.10
CA LEU A 59 16.56 -7.90 0.98
C LEU A 59 16.36 -9.38 0.64
N ARG A 60 15.25 -9.73 -0.03
CA ARG A 60 14.97 -11.10 -0.49
C ARG A 60 15.99 -11.57 -1.52
N LYS A 61 16.29 -10.73 -2.52
CA LYS A 61 17.30 -11.02 -3.55
C LYS A 61 18.68 -11.20 -2.92
N ALA A 62 19.07 -10.29 -2.02
CA ALA A 62 20.35 -10.39 -1.30
C ALA A 62 20.45 -11.69 -0.49
N ARG A 63 19.39 -12.07 0.25
CA ARG A 63 19.36 -13.34 1.00
C ARG A 63 19.48 -14.56 0.09
N GLY A 64 18.81 -14.54 -1.06
CA GLY A 64 18.94 -15.60 -2.07
C GLY A 64 20.33 -15.71 -2.68
N SER A 65 21.04 -14.59 -2.83
CA SER A 65 22.42 -14.57 -3.31
C SER A 65 23.45 -15.02 -2.27
N LEU A 66 23.17 -14.90 -0.98
CA LEU A 66 24.06 -15.30 0.11
C LEU A 66 23.87 -16.76 0.55
N GLY A 67 22.75 -17.39 0.17
CA GLY A 67 22.42 -18.78 0.50
C GLY A 67 22.79 -19.79 -0.59
N GLN A 68 23.53 -19.38 -1.63
CA GLN A 68 24.06 -20.23 -2.69
C GLN A 68 25.59 -20.32 -2.60
#